data_AF-A0AA97BJU9-F1
#
_entry.id   AF-A0AA97BJU9-F1
#
_cell.length_a   1.000
_cell.length_b   1.000
_cell.length_c   1.000
_cell.angle_alpha   90.00
_cell.angle_beta   90.00
_cell.angle_gamma   90.00
#
_symmetry.space_group_name_H-M   'P 1'
#
loop_
_entity.id
_entity.type
_entity.pdbx_description
1 polymer ?
#
loop_
_entity_poly.entity_id
_entity_poly.type
_entity_poly.pdbx_seq_one_letter_code
_entity_poly.pdbx_strand_id
1 'polypeptide(L)'
;MLVNLQAKAISPQHSGSQIHTENIQNKMTSLWQKKNMDSKKIDFSPKEKNKINKFIDELKSKEDRKVFFSHVFKTMITLGRDEKQNFITGVSQILQSSSDPELVSLNKKFNRSLSHYMAISLMSAPLSNQLRHNMTNINLEGNDNEEDELLI
;
A
#
# COMPACT_ATOMS: atom_id res chain seq x y z
N MET A 1 -52.10 -38.23 20.02
CA MET A 1 -51.09 -37.99 21.08
C MET A 1 -49.80 -37.58 20.40
N LEU A 2 -49.42 -36.30 20.53
CA LEU A 2 -48.23 -35.70 19.93
C LEU A 2 -47.06 -35.87 20.89
N VAL A 3 -45.99 -36.52 20.46
CA VAL A 3 -44.75 -36.69 21.24
C VAL A 3 -43.79 -35.58 20.85
N ASN A 4 -43.49 -34.70 21.80
CA ASN A 4 -42.66 -33.50 21.62
C ASN A 4 -41.21 -33.86 21.98
N LEU A 5 -40.36 -34.05 20.96
CA LEU A 5 -38.92 -34.29 21.13
C LEU A 5 -38.19 -32.95 21.17
N GLN A 6 -37.88 -32.46 22.38
CA GLN A 6 -36.97 -31.32 22.56
C GLN A 6 -35.53 -31.76 22.26
N ALA A 7 -35.02 -31.39 21.09
CA ALA A 7 -33.60 -31.43 20.78
C ALA A 7 -32.89 -30.28 21.50
N LYS A 8 -32.13 -30.62 22.54
CA LYS A 8 -31.22 -29.72 23.25
C LYS A 8 -30.01 -29.43 22.36
N ALA A 9 -30.04 -28.34 21.61
CA ALA A 9 -28.87 -27.86 20.86
C ALA A 9 -27.86 -27.23 21.83
N ILE A 10 -26.73 -27.91 22.00
CA ILE A 10 -25.55 -27.40 22.71
C ILE A 10 -24.85 -26.45 21.75
N SER A 11 -24.98 -25.14 21.95
CA SER A 11 -24.21 -24.13 21.21
C SER A 11 -22.76 -24.12 21.71
N PRO A 12 -21.75 -24.38 20.86
CA PRO A 12 -20.38 -24.08 21.22
C PRO A 12 -20.18 -22.55 21.12
N GLN A 13 -20.05 -21.88 22.28
CA GLN A 13 -19.46 -20.54 22.32
C GLN A 13 -17.96 -20.66 22.01
N HIS A 14 -17.61 -20.65 20.73
CA HIS A 14 -16.28 -20.24 20.33
C HIS A 14 -16.22 -18.72 20.37
N SER A 15 -15.63 -18.20 21.44
CA SER A 15 -15.07 -16.86 21.52
C SER A 15 -13.95 -16.72 20.49
N GLY A 16 -14.30 -16.64 19.21
CA GLY A 16 -13.42 -16.14 18.18
C GLY A 16 -13.21 -14.66 18.46
N SER A 17 -12.01 -14.29 18.93
CA SER A 17 -11.58 -12.90 18.86
C SER A 17 -11.77 -12.44 17.43
N GLN A 18 -12.79 -11.63 17.17
CA GLN A 18 -12.88 -10.83 15.96
C GLN A 18 -11.69 -9.88 15.99
N ILE A 19 -10.58 -10.29 15.37
CA ILE A 19 -9.49 -9.38 15.06
C ILE A 19 -10.10 -8.37 14.09
N HIS A 20 -10.54 -7.23 14.63
CA HIS A 20 -11.04 -6.08 13.88
C HIS A 20 -9.99 -5.65 12.86
N THR A 21 -10.07 -6.22 11.66
CA THR A 21 -9.13 -5.99 10.56
C THR A 21 -9.21 -4.54 10.09
N GLU A 22 -10.37 -3.89 10.31
CA GLU A 22 -10.61 -2.46 10.06
C GLU A 22 -9.72 -1.52 10.89
N ASN A 23 -9.23 -1.95 12.07
CA ASN A 23 -8.46 -1.06 12.95
C ASN A 23 -6.98 -0.95 12.52
N ILE A 24 -6.38 -2.06 12.10
CA ILE A 24 -4.94 -2.11 11.78
C ILE A 24 -4.63 -1.31 10.51
N GLN A 25 -5.45 -1.44 9.46
CA GLN A 25 -5.26 -0.71 8.20
C GLN A 25 -5.38 0.81 8.41
N ASN A 26 -6.36 1.25 9.18
CA ASN A 26 -6.57 2.65 9.51
C ASN A 26 -5.44 3.21 10.39
N LYS A 27 -5.01 2.46 11.41
CA LYS A 27 -3.91 2.85 12.29
C LYS A 27 -2.60 2.98 11.54
N MET A 28 -2.29 2.05 10.64
CA MET A 28 -1.07 2.11 9.83
C MET A 28 -1.10 3.21 8.79
N THR A 29 -2.25 3.44 8.15
CA THR A 29 -2.46 4.58 7.24
C THR A 29 -2.21 5.90 7.97
N SER A 30 -2.76 6.03 9.19
CA SER A 30 -2.56 7.21 10.04
C SER A 30 -1.09 7.41 10.44
N LEU A 31 -0.37 6.33 10.80
CA LEU A 31 1.06 6.41 11.13
C LEU A 31 1.90 6.83 9.93
N TRP A 32 1.60 6.32 8.74
CA TRP A 32 2.28 6.75 7.52
C TRP A 32 1.96 8.21 7.21
N GLN A 33 0.69 8.63 7.26
CA GLN A 33 0.30 10.01 7.02
C GLN A 33 0.99 10.96 8.01
N LYS A 34 1.02 10.61 9.29
CA LYS A 34 1.71 11.42 10.31
C LYS A 34 3.21 11.55 10.06
N LYS A 35 3.86 10.49 9.56
CA LYS A 35 5.30 10.49 9.25
C LYS A 35 5.64 11.21 7.93
N ASN A 36 4.69 11.26 7.00
CA ASN A 36 4.93 11.66 5.61
C ASN A 36 4.08 12.87 5.16
N MET A 37 3.32 13.50 6.05
CA MET A 37 2.56 14.73 5.73
C MET A 37 2.91 15.89 6.65
N ASP A 38 4.15 15.96 7.15
CA ASP A 38 4.66 17.20 7.72
C ASP A 38 4.64 18.29 6.64
N SER A 39 3.67 19.19 6.78
CA SER A 39 3.10 20.06 5.76
C SER A 39 3.93 21.30 5.46
N LYS A 40 5.26 21.18 5.39
CA LYS A 40 6.08 22.27 4.86
C LYS A 40 5.79 22.40 3.36
N LYS A 41 5.45 23.62 2.91
CA LYS A 41 5.42 23.94 1.47
C LYS A 41 6.79 23.58 0.89
N ILE A 42 6.82 22.65 -0.05
CA ILE A 42 8.06 22.22 -0.69
C ILE A 42 8.11 22.98 -2.00
N ASP A 43 9.21 23.67 -2.26
CA ASP A 43 9.42 24.25 -3.58
C ASP A 43 9.99 23.19 -4.51
N PHE A 44 9.15 22.72 -5.43
CA PHE A 44 9.51 21.70 -6.41
C PHE A 44 10.24 22.30 -7.60
N SER A 45 11.19 21.56 -8.16
CA SER A 45 11.84 21.91 -9.43
C SER A 45 10.80 21.99 -10.56
N PRO A 46 11.08 22.74 -11.65
CA PRO A 46 10.15 22.81 -12.79
C PRO A 46 9.80 21.44 -13.38
N LYS A 47 10.76 20.51 -13.38
CA LYS A 47 10.56 19.13 -13.85
C LYS A 47 9.59 18.35 -12.97
N GLU A 48 9.74 18.46 -11.64
CA GLU A 48 8.82 17.83 -10.69
C GLU A 48 7.43 18.44 -10.78
N LYS A 49 7.31 19.77 -10.84
CA LYS A 49 6.03 20.47 -11.03
C LYS A 49 5.32 20.00 -12.29
N ASN A 50 6.04 19.89 -13.41
CA ASN A 50 5.45 19.39 -14.66
C ASN A 50 4.96 17.94 -14.53
N LYS A 51 5.77 17.06 -13.91
CA LYS A 51 5.39 15.67 -13.66
C LYS A 51 4.12 15.56 -12.79
N ILE A 52 4.03 16.38 -11.75
CA ILE A 52 2.87 16.42 -10.85
C ILE A 52 1.62 16.95 -11.57
N ASN A 53 1.74 18.07 -12.30
CA ASN A 53 0.63 18.67 -13.05
C ASN A 53 0.09 17.69 -14.10
N LYS A 54 0.98 17.07 -14.87
CA LYS A 54 0.62 16.05 -15.85
C LYS A 54 -0.16 14.90 -15.22
N PHE A 55 0.29 14.40 -14.07
CA PHE A 55 -0.42 13.36 -13.34
C PHE A 55 -1.81 13.80 -12.88
N ILE A 56 -1.95 15.03 -12.36
CA ILE A 56 -3.25 15.57 -11.93
C ILE A 56 -4.21 15.69 -13.11
N ASP A 57 -3.73 16.20 -14.25
CA ASP A 57 -4.54 16.33 -15.45
C ASP A 57 -4.97 14.96 -15.99
N GLU A 58 -4.07 13.96 -15.96
CA GLU A 58 -4.41 12.58 -16.27
C GLU A 58 -5.42 11.99 -15.28
N LEU A 59 -5.42 12.38 -14.00
CA LEU A 59 -6.41 11.92 -13.02
C LEU A 59 -7.80 12.53 -13.24
N LYS A 60 -7.88 13.80 -13.65
CA LYS A 60 -9.17 14.47 -13.93
C LYS A 60 -9.99 13.71 -14.97
N SER A 61 -9.32 13.17 -15.99
CA SER A 61 -9.98 12.42 -17.07
C SER A 61 -10.43 11.00 -16.69
N LYS A 62 -10.22 10.56 -15.43
CA LYS A 62 -10.48 9.17 -15.00
C LYS A 62 -11.68 9.12 -14.05
N GLU A 63 -12.85 8.88 -14.62
CA GLU A 63 -14.10 8.76 -13.86
C GLU A 63 -14.25 7.39 -13.17
N ASP A 64 -13.85 6.31 -13.85
CA ASP A 64 -13.93 4.96 -13.31
C ASP A 64 -12.99 4.78 -12.11
N ARG A 65 -13.54 4.25 -11.02
CA ARG A 65 -12.83 4.10 -9.75
C ARG A 65 -11.66 3.11 -9.84
N LYS A 66 -11.79 2.03 -10.61
CA LYS A 66 -10.71 1.04 -10.76
C LYS A 66 -9.60 1.62 -11.61
N VAL A 67 -9.92 2.26 -12.72
CA VAL A 67 -8.95 2.95 -13.59
C VAL A 67 -8.21 4.06 -12.84
N PHE A 68 -8.94 4.85 -12.05
CA PHE A 68 -8.35 5.88 -11.19
C PHE A 68 -7.34 5.27 -10.20
N PHE A 69 -7.77 4.24 -9.45
CA PHE A 69 -6.90 3.57 -8.49
C PHE A 69 -5.68 2.92 -9.17
N SER A 70 -5.88 2.21 -10.27
CA SER A 70 -4.79 1.58 -11.03
C SER A 70 -3.78 2.60 -11.53
N HIS A 71 -4.22 3.80 -11.93
CA HIS A 71 -3.31 4.85 -12.35
C HIS A 71 -2.48 5.40 -11.17
N VAL A 72 -3.11 5.66 -10.03
CA VAL A 72 -2.40 6.03 -8.78
C VAL A 72 -1.39 4.95 -8.42
N PHE A 73 -1.83 3.69 -8.36
CA PHE A 73 -1.00 2.55 -7.97
C PHE A 73 0.21 2.39 -8.90
N LYS A 74 0.00 2.38 -10.23
CA LYS A 74 1.07 2.28 -11.24
C LYS A 74 2.08 3.40 -11.08
N THR A 75 1.60 4.63 -10.91
CA THR A 75 2.47 5.79 -10.70
C THR A 75 3.32 5.56 -9.45
N MET A 76 2.71 5.20 -8.32
CA MET A 76 3.45 4.98 -7.08
C MET A 76 4.50 3.88 -7.24
N ILE A 77 4.21 2.71 -7.81
CA ILE A 77 5.22 1.63 -7.92
C ILE A 77 6.41 2.02 -8.82
N THR A 78 6.22 2.91 -9.80
CA THR A 78 7.31 3.38 -10.68
C THR A 78 8.22 4.43 -10.04
N LEU A 79 7.76 5.12 -9.00
CA LEU A 79 8.54 6.15 -8.32
C LEU A 79 9.58 5.53 -7.38
N GLY A 80 10.77 6.16 -7.35
CA GLY A 80 11.79 5.85 -6.35
C GLY A 80 11.31 6.11 -4.92
N ARG A 81 11.96 5.52 -3.91
CA ARG A 81 11.56 5.69 -2.50
C ARG A 81 11.49 7.16 -2.09
N ASP A 82 12.52 7.92 -2.41
CA ASP A 82 12.64 9.33 -2.01
C ASP A 82 11.73 10.23 -2.88
N GLU A 83 11.55 9.85 -4.14
CA GLU A 83 10.68 10.57 -5.08
C GLU A 83 9.19 10.44 -4.71
N LYS A 84 8.75 9.29 -4.19
CA LYS A 84 7.36 9.06 -3.76
C LYS A 84 6.89 10.12 -2.79
N GLN A 85 7.73 10.45 -1.82
CA GLN A 85 7.40 11.36 -0.75
C GLN A 85 7.13 12.77 -1.30
N ASN A 86 8.08 13.29 -2.07
CA ASN A 86 7.97 14.59 -2.72
C ASN A 86 6.78 14.65 -3.67
N PHE A 87 6.57 13.60 -4.46
CA PHE A 87 5.48 13.52 -5.40
C PHE A 87 4.11 13.57 -4.72
N ILE A 88 3.91 12.76 -3.66
CA ILE A 88 2.66 12.75 -2.89
C ILE A 88 2.41 14.13 -2.26
N THR A 89 3.42 14.72 -1.63
CA THR A 89 3.31 16.07 -1.06
C THR A 89 2.94 17.09 -2.12
N GLY A 90 3.53 17.04 -3.32
CA GLY A 90 3.24 17.98 -4.39
C GLY A 90 1.83 17.84 -4.94
N VAL A 91 1.35 16.61 -5.16
CA VAL A 91 -0.04 16.35 -5.56
C VAL A 91 -1.00 16.90 -4.49
N SER A 92 -0.76 16.58 -3.21
CA SER A 92 -1.60 17.09 -2.12
C SER A 92 -1.60 18.61 -2.04
N GLN A 93 -0.45 19.28 -2.21
CA GLN A 93 -0.37 20.75 -2.17
C GLN A 93 -1.20 21.39 -3.27
N ILE A 94 -1.12 20.91 -4.51
CA ILE A 94 -1.90 21.46 -5.62
C ILE A 94 -3.39 21.21 -5.40
N LEU A 95 -3.77 19.97 -5.05
CA LEU A 95 -5.18 19.62 -4.87
C LEU A 95 -5.83 20.28 -3.63
N GLN A 96 -5.05 20.63 -2.60
CA GLN A 96 -5.54 21.33 -1.40
C GLN A 96 -5.53 22.86 -1.57
N SER A 97 -4.69 23.41 -2.45
CA SER A 97 -4.58 24.86 -2.66
C SER A 97 -5.77 25.49 -3.39
N SER A 98 -6.63 24.67 -3.99
CA SER A 98 -7.76 25.15 -4.78
C SER A 98 -9.08 25.08 -4.01
N SER A 99 -9.90 26.12 -4.18
CA SER A 99 -11.31 26.14 -3.73
C SER A 99 -12.27 25.55 -4.77
N ASP A 100 -11.77 25.11 -5.92
CA ASP A 100 -12.54 24.48 -6.98
C ASP A 100 -13.18 23.16 -6.49
N PRO A 101 -14.52 23.02 -6.55
CA PRO A 101 -15.23 21.79 -6.17
C PRO A 101 -14.69 20.54 -6.87
N GLU A 102 -14.26 20.64 -8.13
CA GLU A 102 -13.70 19.52 -8.88
C GLU A 102 -12.39 19.05 -8.25
N LEU A 103 -11.48 19.98 -7.94
CA LEU A 103 -10.21 19.68 -7.30
C LEU A 103 -10.38 19.17 -5.86
N VAL A 104 -11.39 19.66 -5.12
CA VAL A 104 -11.75 19.12 -3.80
C VAL A 104 -12.23 17.67 -3.91
N SER A 105 -13.08 17.36 -4.89
CA SER A 105 -13.53 15.99 -5.17
C SER A 105 -12.36 15.09 -5.57
N LEU A 106 -11.48 15.59 -6.45
CA LEU A 106 -10.28 14.90 -6.91
C LEU A 106 -9.33 14.59 -5.75
N ASN A 107 -9.12 15.54 -4.83
CA ASN A 107 -8.32 15.35 -3.62
C ASN A 107 -8.87 14.20 -2.76
N LYS A 108 -10.19 14.14 -2.55
CA LYS A 108 -10.82 13.03 -1.81
C LYS A 108 -10.59 11.68 -2.49
N LYS A 109 -10.76 11.60 -3.82
CA LYS A 109 -10.51 10.38 -4.61
C LYS A 109 -9.04 9.95 -4.55
N PHE A 110 -8.12 10.91 -4.67
CA PHE A 110 -6.68 10.70 -4.58
C PHE A 110 -6.30 10.14 -3.20
N ASN A 111 -6.69 10.81 -2.11
CA ASN A 111 -6.38 10.36 -0.75
C ASN A 111 -6.92 8.95 -0.48
N ARG A 112 -8.13 8.64 -0.94
CA ARG A 112 -8.70 7.29 -0.80
C ARG A 112 -7.87 6.24 -1.55
N SER A 113 -7.46 6.53 -2.77
CA SER A 113 -6.63 5.62 -3.57
C SER A 113 -5.24 5.45 -2.98
N LEU A 114 -4.66 6.55 -2.48
CA LEU A 114 -3.36 6.53 -1.80
C LEU A 114 -3.41 5.66 -0.53
N SER A 115 -4.45 5.81 0.30
CA SER A 115 -4.65 4.94 1.48
C SER A 115 -4.69 3.45 1.11
N HIS A 116 -5.35 3.12 0.01
CA HIS A 116 -5.40 1.73 -0.46
C HIS A 116 -4.02 1.24 -0.95
N TYR A 117 -3.29 2.05 -1.73
CA TYR A 117 -1.92 1.73 -2.14
C TYR A 117 -1.01 1.50 -0.92
N MET A 118 -1.13 2.33 0.12
CA MET A 118 -0.33 2.21 1.33
C MET A 118 -0.64 0.92 2.09
N ALA A 119 -1.93 0.59 2.25
CA ALA A 119 -2.34 -0.67 2.87
C ALA A 119 -1.74 -1.89 2.14
N ILE A 120 -1.81 -1.90 0.80
CA ILE A 120 -1.21 -2.97 -0.01
C ILE A 120 0.31 -3.02 0.16
N SER A 121 0.98 -1.86 0.10
CA SER A 121 2.43 -1.76 0.22
C SER A 121 2.91 -2.34 1.56
N LEU A 122 2.20 -2.03 2.65
CA LEU A 122 2.49 -2.56 3.97
C LEU A 122 2.23 -4.05 4.09
N MET A 123 1.10 -4.54 3.57
CA MET A 123 0.79 -5.97 3.59
C MET A 123 1.77 -6.80 2.73
N SER A 124 2.33 -6.20 1.68
CA SER A 124 3.32 -6.84 0.82
C SER A 124 4.76 -6.80 1.40
N ALA A 125 5.01 -6.01 2.44
CA ALA A 125 6.35 -5.84 3.00
C ALA A 125 6.92 -7.12 3.64
N PRO A 126 6.18 -7.90 4.47
CA PRO A 126 6.67 -9.17 4.99
C PRO A 126 7.04 -10.16 3.88
N LEU A 127 6.17 -10.27 2.86
CA LEU A 127 6.41 -11.15 1.71
C LEU A 127 7.67 -10.73 0.94
N SER A 128 7.83 -9.43 0.68
CA SER A 128 9.01 -8.90 -0.01
C SER A 128 10.29 -9.12 0.80
N ASN A 129 10.23 -8.98 2.12
CA ASN A 129 11.35 -9.24 3.01
C ASN A 129 11.72 -10.73 3.05
N GLN A 130 10.73 -11.62 3.07
CA GLN A 130 10.94 -13.07 3.00
C GLN A 130 11.56 -13.48 1.66
N LEU A 131 11.05 -12.97 0.54
CA LEU A 131 11.62 -13.20 -0.79
C LEU A 131 13.08 -12.75 -0.86
N ARG A 132 13.38 -11.54 -0.37
CA ARG A 132 14.77 -11.03 -0.34
C ARG A 132 15.66 -11.91 0.53
N HIS A 133 15.20 -12.28 1.73
CA HIS A 133 15.96 -13.15 2.63
C HIS A 133 16.24 -14.52 2.00
N ASN A 134 15.24 -15.10 1.35
CA ASN A 134 15.40 -16.39 0.67
C ASN A 134 16.35 -16.28 -0.52
N MET A 135 16.27 -15.23 -1.35
CA MET A 135 17.23 -15.01 -2.44
C MET A 135 18.66 -14.83 -1.94
N THR A 136 18.87 -14.11 -0.83
CA THR A 136 20.21 -13.97 -0.24
C THR A 136 20.73 -15.26 0.38
N ASN A 137 19.85 -16.22 0.70
CA ASN A 137 20.22 -17.52 1.25
C ASN A 137 20.31 -18.62 0.16
N ILE A 138 20.07 -18.30 -1.12
CA ILE A 138 20.43 -19.18 -2.22
C ILE A 138 21.96 -19.07 -2.39
N ASN A 139 22.68 -19.86 -1.60
CA ASN A 139 24.09 -20.12 -1.87
C ASN A 139 24.17 -20.84 -3.22
N LEU A 140 24.71 -20.16 -4.22
CA LEU A 140 25.19 -20.75 -5.47
C LEU A 140 26.56 -21.43 -5.28
N GLU A 141 26.87 -21.91 -4.07
CA GLU A 141 28.01 -22.79 -3.83
C GLU A 141 27.63 -24.21 -4.27
N GLY A 142 27.51 -24.37 -5.58
CA GLY A 142 27.62 -25.64 -6.24
C GLY A 142 29.07 -25.83 -6.69
N ASN A 143 29.75 -26.77 -6.04
CA ASN A 143 30.95 -27.51 -6.48
C ASN A 143 32.31 -26.80 -6.45
N ASP A 144 33.16 -27.21 -5.51
CA ASP A 144 34.28 -28.13 -5.80
C ASP A 144 34.96 -28.48 -4.48
N ASN A 145 34.61 -29.62 -3.89
CA ASN A 145 35.45 -30.27 -2.88
C ASN A 145 35.12 -31.76 -2.84
N GLU A 146 35.35 -32.43 -3.98
CA GLU A 146 35.58 -33.89 -4.02
C GLU A 146 37.06 -34.11 -4.34
N GLU A 147 37.94 -33.67 -3.45
CA GLU A 147 39.29 -34.21 -3.33
C GLU A 147 39.45 -34.67 -1.89
N ASP A 148 39.34 -35.98 -1.65
CA ASP A 148 40.05 -36.67 -0.57
C ASP A 148 40.17 -38.18 -0.91
N GLU A 149 41.40 -38.52 -1.30
CA GLU A 149 42.14 -39.76 -0.99
C GLU A 149 41.39 -41.10 -0.91
N LEU A 150 41.56 -41.92 -1.95
CA LEU A 150 41.77 -43.36 -1.77
C LEU A 150 43.27 -43.63 -1.68
N LEU A 151 43.83 -43.45 -0.48
CA LEU A 151 45.05 -44.12 -0.05
C LEU A 151 44.68 -45.27 0.88
N ILE A 152 44.98 -46.48 0.39
CA ILE A 152 45.38 -47.76 1.02
C ILE A 152 44.78 -48.92 0.21
#